data_AF-A0A962CJ82-F1
#
_entry.id   AF-A0A962CJ82-F1
#
_cell.length_a   1.000
_cell.length_b   1.000
_cell.length_c   1.000
_cell.angle_alpha   90.00
_cell.angle_beta   90.00
_cell.angle_gamma   90.00
#
_symmetry.space_group_name_H-M   'P 1'
#
loop_
_entity.id
_entity.type
_entity.pdbx_description
1 polymer ?
#
loop_
_entity_poly.entity_id
_entity_poly.type
_entity_poly.pdbx_seq_one_letter_code
_entity_poly.pdbx_strand_id
1 'polypeptide(L)'
;MVARKRSFASGQTWPHGSRQLLSTLAWLRLCAIGGQALTVAFVAAWLGIAIPVGALFAGIGVLAAFSLLAFWRLRRQTRVSATESMIHITIDTVVLGYLLYLTGGATNPFISLLVMPITLAATALPLRSVSIVAALAVTTYLLLMRFYVPLPEAVAVDTLSGFNLHLTGMAISFAITAGMLGYFIARLARALRAQQAEAELERERALRDEGILAIATQ
;
A
#
# COMPACT_ATOMS: atom_id res chain seq x y z
N MET A 1 -36.43 -34.86 3.19
CA MET A 1 -35.93 -34.12 4.38
C MET A 1 -34.46 -33.83 4.16
N VAL A 2 -34.14 -32.55 3.97
CA VAL A 2 -32.88 -32.03 3.42
C VAL A 2 -31.80 -31.99 4.51
N ALA A 3 -30.63 -32.57 4.25
CA ALA A 3 -29.41 -32.35 5.05
C ALA A 3 -28.25 -31.99 4.10
N ARG A 4 -28.27 -30.77 3.58
CA ARG A 4 -27.16 -30.22 2.79
C ARG A 4 -26.05 -29.78 3.74
N LYS A 5 -25.05 -30.65 3.96
CA LYS A 5 -23.78 -30.30 4.60
C LYS A 5 -23.22 -29.07 3.90
N ARG A 6 -23.16 -27.94 4.60
CA ARG A 6 -22.41 -26.75 4.18
C ARG A 6 -20.93 -27.09 4.20
N SER A 7 -20.37 -27.37 3.02
CA SER A 7 -18.93 -27.39 2.79
C SER A 7 -18.40 -25.96 2.91
N PHE A 8 -17.84 -25.64 4.07
CA PHE A 8 -17.14 -24.39 4.37
C PHE A 8 -15.63 -24.59 4.15
N ALA A 9 -15.20 -25.01 2.96
CA ALA A 9 -13.77 -25.07 2.61
C ALA A 9 -13.58 -25.34 1.12
N SER A 10 -13.67 -24.30 0.30
CA SER A 10 -13.03 -24.29 -1.02
C SER A 10 -12.43 -22.91 -1.23
N GLY A 11 -11.11 -22.87 -1.37
CA GLY A 11 -10.30 -21.66 -1.34
C GLY A 11 -10.82 -20.58 -2.28
N GLN A 12 -11.07 -19.40 -1.71
CA GLN A 12 -11.17 -18.16 -2.47
C GLN A 12 -9.80 -17.86 -3.08
N THR A 13 -9.47 -18.51 -4.20
CA THR A 13 -8.39 -18.08 -5.07
C THR A 13 -8.92 -16.92 -5.91
N TRP A 14 -8.66 -15.70 -5.46
CA TRP A 14 -8.93 -14.47 -6.20
C TRP A 14 -8.43 -14.61 -7.66
N PRO A 15 -9.27 -14.42 -8.69
CA PRO A 15 -8.92 -14.82 -10.05
C PRO A 15 -7.71 -14.07 -10.65
N HIS A 16 -7.37 -12.86 -10.16
CA HIS A 16 -6.29 -12.02 -10.73
C HIS A 16 -5.43 -11.19 -9.74
N GLY A 17 -5.39 -11.52 -8.44
CA GLY A 17 -4.93 -10.58 -7.39
C GLY A 17 -3.42 -10.34 -7.23
N SER A 18 -2.59 -11.38 -7.09
CA SER A 18 -1.23 -11.22 -6.55
C SER A 18 -0.23 -10.54 -7.49
N ARG A 19 -0.31 -10.80 -8.80
CA ARG A 19 0.61 -10.18 -9.79
C ARG A 19 0.31 -8.71 -10.01
N GLN A 20 -0.98 -8.36 -10.12
CA GLN A 20 -1.38 -6.97 -10.27
C GLN A 20 -1.09 -6.16 -9.01
N LEU A 21 -1.13 -6.80 -7.83
CA LEU A 21 -0.66 -6.18 -6.59
C LEU A 21 0.85 -5.93 -6.65
N LEU A 22 1.66 -6.92 -7.02
CA LEU A 22 3.11 -6.73 -7.12
C LEU A 22 3.50 -5.68 -8.16
N SER A 23 2.81 -5.61 -9.30
CA SER A 23 3.08 -4.55 -10.29
C SER A 23 2.72 -3.17 -9.75
N THR A 24 1.58 -3.07 -9.05
CA THR A 24 1.17 -1.82 -8.39
C THR A 24 2.16 -1.43 -7.30
N LEU A 25 2.61 -2.38 -6.48
CA LEU A 25 3.63 -2.18 -5.44
C LEU A 25 4.94 -1.71 -6.03
N ALA A 26 5.44 -2.36 -7.09
CA ALA A 26 6.69 -1.99 -7.74
C ALA A 26 6.61 -0.57 -8.34
N TRP A 27 5.50 -0.22 -8.98
CA TRP A 27 5.29 1.11 -9.54
C TRP A 27 5.22 2.19 -8.45
N LEU A 28 4.44 1.94 -7.40
CA LEU A 28 4.36 2.86 -6.26
C LEU A 28 5.69 3.01 -5.53
N ARG A 29 6.45 1.93 -5.41
CA ARG A 29 7.79 1.97 -4.81
C ARG A 29 8.73 2.81 -5.67
N LEU A 30 8.64 2.73 -6.99
CA LEU A 30 9.43 3.60 -7.89
C LEU A 30 9.04 5.08 -7.74
N CYS A 31 7.74 5.38 -7.66
CA CYS A 31 7.26 6.73 -7.36
C CYS A 31 7.73 7.22 -5.98
N ALA A 32 7.67 6.36 -4.96
CA ALA A 32 8.13 6.68 -3.61
C ALA A 32 9.64 6.92 -3.56
N ILE A 33 10.44 6.09 -4.24
CA ILE A 33 11.90 6.29 -4.38
C ILE A 33 12.20 7.62 -5.05
N GLY A 34 11.53 7.92 -6.18
CA GLY A 34 11.71 9.18 -6.89
C GLY A 34 11.32 10.39 -6.04
N GLY A 35 10.17 10.32 -5.38
CA GLY A 35 9.71 11.36 -4.46
C GLY A 35 10.65 11.55 -3.27
N GLN A 36 11.04 10.49 -2.59
CA GLN A 36 11.98 10.54 -1.45
C GLN A 36 13.35 11.06 -1.87
N ALA A 37 13.91 10.60 -3.00
CA ALA A 37 15.19 11.09 -3.50
C ALA A 37 15.11 12.58 -3.86
N LEU A 38 14.02 13.02 -4.50
CA LEU A 38 13.79 14.42 -4.82
C LEU A 38 13.65 15.27 -3.55
N THR A 39 12.88 14.81 -2.56
CA THR A 39 12.71 15.50 -1.28
C THR A 39 14.04 15.61 -0.54
N VAL A 40 14.82 14.52 -0.46
CA VAL A 40 16.14 14.54 0.20
C VAL A 40 17.10 15.47 -0.54
N ALA A 41 17.14 15.44 -1.87
CA ALA A 41 17.97 16.35 -2.66
C ALA A 41 17.55 17.81 -2.48
N PHE A 42 16.25 18.10 -2.50
CA PHE A 42 15.71 19.44 -2.27
C PHE A 42 16.07 19.95 -0.88
N VAL A 43 15.87 19.15 0.16
CA VAL A 43 16.19 19.56 1.53
C VAL A 43 17.69 19.74 1.76
N ALA A 44 18.52 18.85 1.20
CA ALA A 44 19.97 18.94 1.34
C ALA A 44 20.58 20.10 0.54
N ALA A 45 20.12 20.34 -0.69
CA ALA A 45 20.73 21.32 -1.60
C ALA A 45 20.14 22.73 -1.46
N TRP A 46 18.84 22.86 -1.17
CA TRP A 46 18.16 24.16 -1.12
C TRP A 46 17.89 24.66 0.29
N LEU A 47 17.60 23.78 1.24
CA LEU A 47 17.27 24.18 2.61
C LEU A 47 18.49 24.16 3.55
N GLY A 48 19.60 23.52 3.16
CA GLY A 48 20.83 23.49 3.97
C GLY A 48 20.67 22.79 5.33
N ILE A 49 19.62 21.99 5.52
CA ILE A 49 19.36 21.31 6.79
C ILE A 49 20.35 20.14 6.94
N ALA A 50 21.03 20.08 8.08
CA ALA A 50 21.94 18.99 8.43
C ALA A 50 21.18 17.69 8.72
N ILE A 51 20.75 17.00 7.67
CA ILE A 51 20.10 15.69 7.73
C ILE A 51 21.14 14.59 7.45
N PRO A 52 21.04 13.39 8.05
CA PRO A 52 21.93 12.27 7.75
C PRO A 52 21.68 11.71 6.34
N VAL A 53 22.13 12.43 5.30
CA VAL A 53 21.92 12.13 3.88
C VAL A 53 22.36 10.71 3.53
N GLY A 54 23.53 10.27 4.03
CA GLY A 54 24.03 8.92 3.80
C GLY A 54 23.10 7.83 4.34
N ALA A 55 22.53 8.02 5.54
CA ALA A 55 21.63 7.05 6.15
C ALA A 55 20.26 6.99 5.43
N LEU A 56 19.80 8.14 4.90
CA LEU A 56 18.58 8.21 4.09
C LEU A 56 18.76 7.55 2.73
N PHE A 57 19.87 7.82 2.04
CA PHE A 57 20.17 7.14 0.77
C PHE A 57 20.42 5.64 0.95
N ALA A 58 20.93 5.20 2.10
CA ALA A 58 21.00 3.77 2.41
C ALA A 58 19.59 3.14 2.48
N GLY A 59 18.64 3.79 3.16
CA GLY A 59 17.24 3.34 3.21
C GLY A 59 16.58 3.34 1.84
N ILE A 60 16.74 4.42 1.06
CA ILE A 60 16.24 4.52 -0.32
C ILE A 60 16.89 3.45 -1.20
N GLY A 61 18.19 3.18 -1.02
CA GLY A 61 18.94 2.15 -1.73
C GLY A 61 18.43 0.75 -1.45
N VAL A 62 18.09 0.43 -0.19
CA VAL A 62 17.42 -0.84 0.17
C VAL A 62 16.07 -0.93 -0.54
N LEU A 63 15.29 0.15 -0.53
CA LEU A 63 13.99 0.20 -1.24
C LEU A 63 14.16 -0.02 -2.74
N ALA A 64 15.18 0.59 -3.36
CA ALA A 64 15.50 0.47 -4.78
C ALA A 64 15.98 -0.93 -5.16
N ALA A 65 16.88 -1.53 -4.38
CA ALA A 65 17.35 -2.89 -4.57
C ALA A 65 16.17 -3.88 -4.48
N PHE A 66 15.30 -3.69 -3.49
CA PHE A 66 14.13 -4.54 -3.31
C PHE A 66 13.07 -4.33 -4.40
N SER A 67 12.93 -3.10 -4.92
CA SER A 67 12.12 -2.80 -6.12
C SER A 67 12.64 -3.53 -7.36
N LEU A 68 13.96 -3.51 -7.57
CA LEU A 68 14.60 -4.18 -8.69
C LEU A 68 14.44 -5.70 -8.62
N LEU A 69 14.60 -6.28 -7.42
CA LEU A 69 14.34 -7.70 -7.17
C LEU A 69 12.88 -8.07 -7.44
N ALA A 70 11.92 -7.23 -7.00
CA ALA A 70 10.51 -7.44 -7.26
C ALA A 70 10.21 -7.41 -8.77
N PHE A 71 10.77 -6.45 -9.50
CA PHE A 71 10.58 -6.32 -10.95
C PHE A 71 11.22 -7.49 -11.72
N TRP A 72 12.42 -7.91 -11.33
CA TRP A 72 13.09 -9.08 -11.90
C TRP A 72 12.32 -10.37 -11.65
N ARG A 73 11.72 -10.52 -10.46
CA ARG A 73 10.89 -11.66 -10.10
C ARG A 73 9.55 -11.66 -10.85
N LEU A 74 8.96 -10.49 -11.08
CA LEU A 74 7.74 -10.34 -11.87
C LEU A 74 7.93 -10.79 -13.32
N ARG A 75 9.15 -10.65 -13.87
CA ARG A 75 9.52 -11.16 -15.20
C ARG A 75 9.59 -12.70 -15.28
N ARG A 76 9.69 -13.42 -14.16
CA ARG A 76 9.90 -14.89 -14.14
C ARG A 76 8.63 -15.75 -14.27
N GLN A 77 7.47 -15.19 -14.61
CA GLN A 77 6.22 -15.93 -14.91
C GLN A 77 5.77 -17.01 -13.88
N THR A 78 6.27 -17.03 -12.66
CA THR A 78 5.81 -17.94 -11.59
C THR A 78 4.59 -17.37 -10.85
N ARG A 79 3.79 -18.23 -10.20
CA ARG A 79 2.64 -17.80 -9.37
C ARG A 79 3.17 -17.11 -8.11
N VAL A 80 2.65 -15.92 -7.81
CA VAL A 80 3.03 -15.13 -6.62
C VAL A 80 2.17 -15.57 -5.45
N SER A 81 2.81 -16.05 -4.38
CA SER A 81 2.11 -16.46 -3.15
C SER A 81 1.63 -15.25 -2.35
N ALA A 82 0.53 -15.39 -1.62
CA ALA A 82 0.06 -14.38 -0.67
C ALA A 82 1.12 -14.03 0.39
N THR A 83 1.94 -15.01 0.79
CA THR A 83 3.07 -14.82 1.72
C THR A 83 4.14 -13.90 1.13
N GLU A 84 4.40 -14.01 -0.18
CA GLU A 84 5.39 -13.17 -0.86
C GLU A 84 4.93 -11.70 -0.85
N SER A 85 3.67 -11.46 -1.18
CA SER A 85 3.06 -10.11 -1.08
C SER A 85 3.12 -9.54 0.35
N MET A 86 2.88 -10.36 1.37
CA MET A 86 3.00 -9.93 2.77
C MET A 86 4.44 -9.50 3.10
N ILE A 87 5.45 -10.28 2.71
CA ILE A 87 6.87 -9.93 2.92
C ILE A 87 7.18 -8.58 2.26
N HIS A 88 6.70 -8.36 1.04
CA HIS A 88 6.91 -7.09 0.34
C HIS A 88 6.33 -5.90 1.10
N ILE A 89 5.10 -6.02 1.60
CA ILE A 89 4.41 -4.95 2.34
C ILE A 89 5.09 -4.70 3.69
N THR A 90 5.52 -5.76 4.38
CA THR A 90 6.26 -5.64 5.65
C THR A 90 7.57 -4.87 5.44
N ILE A 91 8.36 -5.24 4.42
CA ILE A 91 9.61 -4.55 4.11
C ILE A 91 9.35 -3.08 3.77
N ASP A 92 8.34 -2.80 2.94
CA ASP A 92 8.00 -1.41 2.57
C ASP A 92 7.59 -0.59 3.80
N THR A 93 6.83 -1.18 4.73
CA THR A 93 6.41 -0.53 5.97
C THR A 93 7.59 -0.26 6.90
N VAL A 94 8.52 -1.22 7.03
CA VAL A 94 9.70 -1.09 7.89
C VAL A 94 10.66 -0.05 7.34
N VAL A 95 10.95 -0.06 6.03
CA VAL A 95 11.85 0.94 5.44
C VAL A 95 11.22 2.33 5.46
N LEU A 96 9.92 2.45 5.21
CA LEU A 96 9.21 3.72 5.40
C LEU A 96 9.33 4.20 6.86
N GLY A 97 9.13 3.31 7.82
CA GLY A 97 9.35 3.61 9.24
C GLY A 97 10.77 4.08 9.55
N TYR A 98 11.78 3.42 8.99
CA TYR A 98 13.19 3.81 9.14
C TYR A 98 13.49 5.20 8.56
N LEU A 99 12.95 5.53 7.38
CA LEU A 99 13.13 6.85 6.79
C LEU A 99 12.43 7.93 7.62
N LEU A 100 11.24 7.64 8.12
CA LEU A 100 10.51 8.55 9.01
C LEU A 100 11.25 8.73 10.34
N TYR A 101 11.82 7.66 10.91
CA TYR A 101 12.63 7.70 12.14
C TYR A 101 13.79 8.70 12.04
N LEU A 102 14.51 8.71 10.90
CA LEU A 102 15.63 9.62 10.64
C LEU A 102 15.19 11.05 10.31
N THR A 103 13.91 11.26 10.02
CA THR A 103 13.34 12.54 9.57
C THR A 103 12.30 13.08 10.55
N GLY A 104 12.45 12.82 11.85
CA GLY A 104 11.61 13.42 12.89
C GLY A 104 10.44 12.56 13.36
N GLY A 105 10.35 11.31 12.90
CA GLY A 105 9.38 10.32 13.38
C GLY A 105 7.93 10.77 13.20
N ALA A 106 7.18 10.80 14.30
CA ALA A 106 5.76 11.15 14.27
C ALA A 106 5.48 12.62 13.93
N THR A 107 6.47 13.52 14.09
CA THR A 107 6.34 14.93 13.69
C THR A 107 6.71 15.14 12.22
N ASN A 108 7.02 14.09 11.46
CA ASN A 108 7.29 14.21 10.04
C ASN A 108 5.98 14.41 9.26
N PRO A 109 5.90 15.38 8.32
CA PRO A 109 4.68 15.62 7.54
C PRO A 109 4.21 14.40 6.73
N PHE A 110 5.14 13.51 6.36
CA PHE A 110 4.88 12.31 5.56
C PHE A 110 4.48 11.08 6.40
N ILE A 111 4.27 11.23 7.70
CA ILE A 111 3.83 10.13 8.59
C ILE A 111 2.51 9.47 8.12
N SER A 112 1.65 10.23 7.44
CA SER A 112 0.39 9.75 6.87
C SER A 112 0.58 8.67 5.78
N LEU A 113 1.77 8.57 5.18
CA LEU A 113 2.11 7.51 4.21
C LEU A 113 2.07 6.10 4.83
N LEU A 114 2.09 5.96 6.15
CA LEU A 114 1.89 4.65 6.82
C LEU A 114 0.51 4.03 6.54
N VAL A 115 -0.45 4.80 6.03
CA VAL A 115 -1.74 4.29 5.56
C VAL A 115 -1.60 3.52 4.24
N MET A 116 -0.62 3.85 3.40
CA MET A 116 -0.45 3.27 2.06
C MET A 116 -0.19 1.74 2.08
N PRO A 117 0.68 1.18 2.94
CA PRO A 117 0.81 -0.27 3.09
C PRO A 117 -0.51 -0.99 3.40
N ILE A 118 -1.38 -0.36 4.21
CA ILE A 118 -2.67 -0.90 4.61
C ILE A 118 -3.63 -0.94 3.43
N THR A 119 -3.71 0.15 2.66
CA THR A 119 -4.59 0.23 1.48
C THR A 119 -4.19 -0.76 0.41
N LEU A 120 -2.88 -0.93 0.21
CA LEU A 120 -2.34 -1.92 -0.71
C LEU A 120 -2.70 -3.34 -0.28
N ALA A 121 -2.51 -3.67 1.00
CA ALA A 121 -2.93 -4.96 1.54
C ALA A 121 -4.43 -5.19 1.32
N ALA A 122 -5.28 -4.19 1.57
CA ALA A 122 -6.73 -4.31 1.44
C ALA A 122 -7.21 -4.62 0.02
N THR A 123 -6.45 -4.25 -1.01
CA THR A 123 -6.86 -4.46 -2.41
C THR A 123 -6.61 -5.87 -2.93
N ALA A 124 -5.82 -6.69 -2.23
CA ALA A 124 -5.34 -7.95 -2.80
C ALA A 124 -5.07 -9.07 -1.78
N LEU A 125 -5.14 -8.80 -0.48
CA LEU A 125 -4.94 -9.78 0.58
C LEU A 125 -6.25 -10.01 1.36
N PRO A 126 -6.42 -11.20 1.96
CA PRO A 126 -7.57 -11.47 2.81
C PRO A 126 -7.55 -10.57 4.05
N LEU A 127 -8.73 -10.33 4.63
CA LEU A 127 -8.92 -9.42 5.76
C LEU A 127 -7.95 -9.69 6.94
N ARG A 128 -7.61 -10.96 7.20
CA ARG A 128 -6.64 -11.34 8.24
C ARG A 128 -5.24 -10.74 8.01
N SER A 129 -4.77 -10.76 6.77
CA SER A 129 -3.47 -10.17 6.41
C SER A 129 -3.53 -8.64 6.48
N VAL A 130 -4.65 -8.03 6.10
CA VAL A 130 -4.87 -6.59 6.23
C VAL A 130 -4.79 -6.15 7.70
N SER A 131 -5.40 -6.90 8.63
CA SER A 131 -5.31 -6.60 10.06
C SER A 131 -3.88 -6.71 10.59
N ILE A 132 -3.08 -7.66 10.09
CA ILE A 132 -1.66 -7.79 10.47
C ILE A 132 -0.86 -6.57 9.97
N VAL A 133 -1.08 -6.14 8.73
CA VAL A 133 -0.41 -4.96 8.16
C VAL A 133 -0.84 -3.68 8.88
N ALA A 134 -2.12 -3.54 9.22
CA ALA A 134 -2.62 -2.42 10.00
C ALA A 134 -1.99 -2.39 11.39
N ALA A 135 -1.92 -3.52 12.09
CA ALA A 135 -1.23 -3.63 13.37
C ALA A 135 0.25 -3.23 13.24
N LEU A 136 0.95 -3.72 12.21
CA LEU A 136 2.34 -3.35 11.94
C LEU A 136 2.50 -1.83 11.74
N ALA A 137 1.63 -1.20 10.93
CA ALA A 137 1.68 0.24 10.68
C ALA A 137 1.42 1.05 11.96
N VAL A 138 0.46 0.63 12.79
CA VAL A 138 0.16 1.27 14.09
C VAL A 138 1.34 1.10 15.04
N THR A 139 1.92 -0.09 15.14
CA THR A 139 3.11 -0.33 15.97
C THR A 139 4.27 0.54 15.51
N THR A 140 4.53 0.63 14.20
CA THR A 140 5.55 1.53 13.64
C THR A 140 5.28 2.97 14.02
N TYR A 141 4.03 3.45 13.90
CA TYR A 141 3.67 4.81 14.31
C TYR A 141 3.93 5.07 15.80
N LEU A 142 3.51 4.16 16.68
CA LEU A 142 3.72 4.29 18.12
C LEU A 142 5.21 4.26 18.50
N LEU A 143 6.00 3.42 17.81
CA LEU A 143 7.45 3.42 17.97
C LEU A 143 8.05 4.76 17.54
N LEU A 144 7.63 5.31 16.39
CA LEU A 144 8.10 6.61 15.90
C LEU A 144 7.66 7.79 16.78
N MET A 145 6.58 7.65 17.54
CA MET A 145 6.14 8.65 18.50
C MET A 145 7.07 8.70 19.72
N ARG A 146 7.62 7.55 20.13
CA ARG A 146 8.49 7.45 21.31
C ARG A 146 9.98 7.53 20.97
N PHE A 147 10.37 6.98 19.84
CA PHE A 147 11.75 6.81 19.39
C PHE A 147 11.89 7.41 18.00
N TYR A 148 12.53 8.57 17.91
CA TYR A 148 12.87 9.20 16.64
C TYR A 148 14.10 10.08 16.81
N VAL A 149 14.78 10.37 15.70
CA VAL A 149 15.86 11.35 15.68
C VAL A 149 15.22 12.72 15.46
N PRO A 150 15.21 13.62 16.46
CA PRO A 150 14.69 14.97 16.26
C PRO A 150 15.58 15.70 15.24
N LEU A 151 14.97 16.44 14.31
CA LEU A 151 15.75 17.25 13.39
C LEU A 151 16.43 18.40 14.15
N PRO A 152 17.61 18.85 13.68
CA PRO A 152 18.28 20.01 14.24
C PRO A 152 17.35 21.23 14.26
N GLU A 153 17.46 22.05 15.31
CA GLU A 153 16.72 23.31 15.49
C GLU A 153 16.95 24.34 14.36
N ALA A 154 17.84 24.08 13.39
CA ALA A 154 18.02 24.90 12.20
C ALA A 154 16.76 25.00 11.30
N VAL A 155 15.74 24.15 11.50
CA VAL A 155 14.40 24.34 10.92
C VAL A 155 13.66 25.55 11.54
N ALA A 156 14.16 26.08 12.67
CA ALA A 156 13.68 27.28 13.35
C ALA A 156 14.38 28.58 12.87
N VAL A 157 15.05 28.58 11.71
CA VAL A 157 15.39 29.83 11.03
C VAL A 157 14.08 30.42 10.51
N ASP A 158 13.57 31.40 11.26
CA ASP A 158 12.21 31.94 11.26
C ASP A 158 11.15 30.89 11.60
N THR A 159 10.72 30.84 12.86
CA THR A 159 9.66 29.93 13.36
C THR A 159 8.40 29.90 12.48
N LEU A 160 8.10 31.01 11.81
CA LEU A 160 7.02 31.11 10.82
C LEU A 160 7.33 30.38 9.51
N SER A 161 8.56 30.45 9.00
CA SER A 161 8.99 29.77 7.77
C SER A 161 9.05 28.24 7.96
N GLY A 162 9.65 27.79 9.06
CA GLY A 162 9.70 26.37 9.42
C GLY A 162 8.31 25.76 9.63
N PHE A 163 7.41 26.50 10.29
CA PHE A 163 6.01 26.09 10.46
C PHE A 163 5.25 26.04 9.13
N ASN A 164 5.40 27.05 8.26
CA ASN A 164 4.78 27.07 6.94
C ASN A 164 5.26 25.91 6.06
N LEU A 165 6.56 25.58 6.11
CA LEU A 165 7.12 24.44 5.40
C LEU A 165 6.55 23.11 5.93
N HIS A 166 6.48 22.96 7.25
CA HIS A 166 5.89 21.77 7.88
C HIS A 166 4.41 21.60 7.49
N LEU A 167 3.63 22.67 7.53
CA LEU A 167 2.21 22.68 7.12
C LEU A 167 2.04 22.36 5.64
N THR A 168 2.88 22.94 4.78
CA THR A 168 2.90 22.65 3.34
C THR A 168 3.22 21.18 3.08
N GLY A 169 4.21 20.63 3.80
CA GLY A 169 4.54 19.20 3.75
C GLY A 169 3.36 18.32 4.16
N MET A 170 2.61 18.71 5.20
CA MET A 170 1.44 17.94 5.65
C MET A 170 0.34 17.98 4.62
N ALA A 171 0.09 19.15 4.01
CA ALA A 171 -0.90 19.30 2.94
C ALA A 171 -0.55 18.45 1.72
N ILE A 172 0.72 18.44 1.29
CA ILE A 172 1.20 17.60 0.18
C ILE A 172 1.06 16.12 0.53
N SER A 173 1.52 15.68 1.71
CA SER A 173 1.42 14.28 2.11
C SER A 173 -0.03 13.81 2.23
N PHE A 174 -0.91 14.66 2.77
CA PHE A 174 -2.33 14.38 2.84
C PHE A 174 -2.93 14.23 1.44
N ALA A 175 -2.64 15.15 0.52
CA ALA A 175 -3.14 15.08 -0.86
C ALA A 175 -2.68 13.78 -1.58
N ILE A 176 -1.40 13.40 -1.42
CA ILE A 176 -0.86 12.15 -1.96
C ILE A 176 -1.59 10.95 -1.35
N THR A 177 -1.68 10.90 -0.02
CA THR A 177 -2.30 9.77 0.69
C THR A 177 -3.78 9.63 0.35
N ALA A 178 -4.53 10.73 0.33
CA ALA A 178 -5.94 10.77 -0.01
C ALA A 178 -6.19 10.39 -1.47
N GLY A 179 -5.39 10.93 -2.41
CA GLY A 179 -5.49 10.59 -3.83
C GLY A 179 -5.23 9.11 -4.09
N MET A 180 -4.21 8.55 -3.44
CA MET A 180 -3.90 7.12 -3.53
C MET A 180 -5.01 6.26 -2.93
N LEU A 181 -5.47 6.57 -1.72
CA LEU A 181 -6.57 5.87 -1.07
C LEU A 181 -7.83 5.90 -1.95
N GLY A 182 -8.20 7.07 -2.48
CA GLY A 182 -9.33 7.24 -3.38
C GLY A 182 -9.21 6.40 -4.65
N TYR A 183 -8.04 6.40 -5.31
CA TYR A 183 -7.76 5.56 -6.46
C TYR A 183 -7.97 4.07 -6.15
N PHE A 184 -7.44 3.59 -5.01
CA PHE A 184 -7.55 2.19 -4.59
C PHE A 184 -8.98 1.79 -4.25
N ILE A 185 -9.71 2.62 -3.51
CA ILE A 185 -11.13 2.37 -3.20
C ILE A 185 -11.95 2.32 -4.49
N ALA A 186 -11.74 3.27 -5.41
CA ALA A 186 -12.47 3.30 -6.68
C ALA A 186 -12.15 2.07 -7.55
N ARG A 187 -10.91 1.59 -7.53
CA ARG A 187 -10.51 0.34 -8.19
C ARG A 187 -11.21 -0.87 -7.56
N LEU A 188 -11.23 -0.98 -6.22
CA LEU A 188 -11.88 -2.08 -5.51
C LEU A 188 -13.40 -2.10 -5.76
N ALA A 189 -14.05 -0.93 -5.71
CA ALA A 189 -15.48 -0.80 -5.98
C ALA A 189 -15.84 -1.20 -7.43
N ARG A 190 -14.98 -0.87 -8.41
CA ARG A 190 -15.15 -1.32 -9.80
C ARG A 190 -15.01 -2.85 -9.92
N ALA A 191 -14.01 -3.43 -9.27
CA ALA A 191 -13.80 -4.89 -9.28
C ALA A 191 -14.99 -5.63 -8.65
N LEU A 192 -15.52 -5.14 -7.52
CA LEU A 192 -16.67 -5.75 -6.85
C LEU A 192 -17.94 -5.69 -7.72
N ARG A 193 -18.21 -4.54 -8.35
CA ARG A 193 -19.35 -4.39 -9.26
C ARG A 193 -19.27 -5.31 -10.47
N ALA A 194 -18.07 -5.50 -11.03
CA ALA A 194 -17.86 -6.44 -12.13
C ALA A 194 -18.19 -7.89 -11.71
N GLN A 195 -17.73 -8.32 -10.52
CA GLN A 195 -18.07 -9.65 -9.99
C GLN A 195 -19.57 -9.83 -9.73
N GLN A 196 -20.24 -8.79 -9.23
CA GLN A 196 -21.69 -8.83 -8.99
C GLN A 196 -22.46 -8.99 -10.31
N ALA A 197 -22.07 -8.25 -11.36
CA ALA A 197 -22.68 -8.36 -12.67
C ALA A 197 -22.49 -9.76 -13.30
N GLU A 198 -21.31 -10.36 -13.17
CA GLU A 198 -21.05 -11.73 -13.62
C GLU A 198 -21.95 -12.74 -12.89
N ALA A 199 -22.06 -12.60 -11.55
CA ALA A 199 -22.91 -13.47 -10.74
C ALA A 199 -24.41 -13.34 -11.06
N GLU A 200 -24.87 -12.15 -11.45
CA GLU A 200 -26.24 -11.92 -11.90
C GLU A 200 -26.50 -12.58 -13.25
N LEU A 201 -25.58 -12.46 -14.21
CA LEU A 201 -25.67 -13.11 -15.52
C LEU A 201 -25.69 -14.64 -15.40
N GLU A 202 -24.89 -15.21 -14.50
CA GLU A 202 -24.92 -16.67 -14.23
C GLU A 202 -26.26 -17.13 -13.66
N ARG A 203 -26.86 -16.34 -12.76
CA ARG A 203 -28.20 -16.62 -12.22
C ARG A 203 -29.28 -16.56 -13.29
N GLU A 204 -29.22 -15.58 -14.19
CA GLU A 204 -30.17 -15.43 -15.29
C GLU A 204 -30.11 -16.63 -16.25
N ARG A 205 -28.88 -17.08 -16.60
CA ARG A 205 -28.68 -18.27 -17.43
C ARG A 205 -29.27 -19.52 -16.80
N ALA A 206 -29.03 -19.74 -15.51
CA ALA A 206 -29.57 -20.90 -14.79
C ALA A 206 -31.11 -20.94 -14.82
N LEU A 207 -31.77 -19.79 -14.62
CA LEU A 207 -33.24 -19.70 -14.69
C LEU A 207 -33.77 -19.94 -16.12
N ARG A 208 -33.04 -19.47 -17.13
CA ARG A 208 -33.42 -19.66 -18.54
C ARG A 208 -33.31 -21.13 -18.96
N ASP A 209 -32.27 -21.84 -18.51
CA ASP A 209 -32.08 -23.26 -18.80
C ASP A 209 -33.17 -24.13 -18.15
N GLU A 210 -33.61 -23.79 -16.93
CA GLU A 210 -34.77 -24.43 -16.27
C GLU A 210 -36.07 -24.19 -17.06
N GLY A 211 -36.30 -22.96 -17.56
CA GLY A 211 -37.47 -22.63 -18.35
C GLY A 211 -37.55 -23.38 -19.69
N ILE A 212 -36.42 -23.61 -20.36
CA ILE A 212 -36.37 -24.35 -21.63
C ILE A 212 -36.66 -25.84 -21.41
N LEU A 213 -36.14 -26.44 -20.34
CA LEU A 213 -36.42 -27.85 -19.99
C LEU A 213 -37.90 -28.10 -19.71
N ALA A 214 -38.59 -27.17 -19.03
CA ALA A 214 -40.00 -27.30 -18.72
C ALA A 214 -40.90 -27.33 -19.98
N ILE A 215 -40.51 -26.60 -21.03
CA ILE A 215 -41.24 -26.55 -22.31
C ILE A 215 -40.96 -27.80 -23.16
N ALA A 216 -39.75 -28.36 -23.09
CA ALA A 216 -39.38 -29.54 -23.87
C ALA A 216 -40.01 -30.85 -23.37
N THR A 217 -40.56 -30.87 -22.16
CA THR A 217 -41.18 -32.07 -21.53
C THR A 217 -42.70 -32.15 -21.71
N GLN A 218 -43.33 -31.21 -22.42
CA GLN A 218 -44.78 -31.20 -22.74
C GLN A 218 -45.02 -31.57 -24.20
#